data_AF-A0A662UR84-F1
#
_entry.id   AF-A0A662UR84-F1
#
_cell.length_a   1.000
_cell.length_b   1.000
_cell.length_c   1.000
_cell.angle_alpha   90.00
_cell.angle_beta   90.00
_cell.angle_gamma   90.00
#
_symmetry.space_group_name_H-M   'P 1'
#
loop_
_entity.id
_entity.type
_entity.pdbx_description
1 polymer ?
#
loop_
_entity_poly.entity_id
_entity_poly.type
_entity_poly.pdbx_seq_one_letter_code
_entity_poly.pdbx_strand_id
1 'polypeptide(L)'
;MPPSLKKRLKVKSEIVLALAKSVYHELMERKVIPSEIRIGDDAIGPLSFLYVMAQAFLMILRGEKHEELEIVSLNEELSFKDYDVRKRVAGQWSWIIFPEGFRSEKIMELTLLQLWTLKPAVMKDLND
;
A
#
# COMPACT_ATOMS: atom_id res chain seq x y z
N MET A 1 2.26 2.02 -9.88
CA MET A 1 1.51 1.30 -8.83
C MET A 1 2.47 0.40 -8.08
N PRO A 2 2.35 0.25 -6.74
CA PRO A 2 3.13 -0.73 -6.01
C PRO A 2 2.94 -2.12 -6.63
N PRO A 3 3.99 -2.96 -6.67
CA PRO A 3 3.90 -4.25 -7.32
C PRO A 3 2.97 -5.17 -6.52
N SER A 4 2.02 -5.80 -7.23
CA SER A 4 1.28 -6.93 -6.71
C SER A 4 2.01 -8.22 -7.10
N LEU A 5 2.15 -9.12 -6.13
CA LEU A 5 2.73 -10.43 -6.38
C LEU A 5 1.84 -11.24 -7.32
N LYS A 6 2.44 -11.84 -8.34
CA LYS A 6 1.70 -12.74 -9.26
C LYS A 6 1.43 -14.10 -8.62
N LYS A 7 2.17 -14.48 -7.58
CA LYS A 7 2.13 -15.78 -6.91
C LYS A 7 2.41 -15.61 -5.42
N ARG A 8 1.95 -16.58 -4.61
CA ARG A 8 2.30 -16.65 -3.20
C ARG A 8 3.77 -17.02 -3.04
N LEU A 9 4.45 -16.38 -2.10
CA LEU A 9 5.86 -16.64 -1.81
C LEU A 9 6.01 -17.17 -0.40
N LYS A 10 6.75 -18.26 -0.24
CA LYS A 10 7.22 -18.69 1.08
C LYS A 10 8.61 -18.10 1.30
N VAL A 11 8.79 -17.44 2.44
CA VAL A 11 10.03 -16.73 2.75
C VAL A 11 10.41 -17.00 4.18
N LYS A 12 11.72 -17.11 4.44
CA LYS A 12 12.19 -17.30 5.81
C LYS A 12 11.83 -16.11 6.69
N SER A 13 11.44 -16.37 7.94
CA SER A 13 11.10 -15.32 8.91
C SER A 13 12.26 -14.34 9.12
N GLU A 14 13.51 -14.82 9.09
CA GLU A 14 14.72 -14.01 9.15
C GLU A 14 14.81 -12.97 8.02
N ILE A 15 14.40 -13.33 6.80
CA ILE A 15 14.39 -12.42 5.65
C ILE A 15 13.37 -11.31 5.89
N VAL A 16 12.18 -11.65 6.37
CA VAL A 16 11.13 -10.67 6.69
C VAL A 16 11.60 -9.69 7.77
N LEU A 17 12.29 -10.17 8.81
CA LEU A 17 12.86 -9.31 9.85
C LEU A 17 13.97 -8.39 9.33
N ALA A 18 14.84 -8.90 8.45
CA ALA A 18 15.87 -8.10 7.81
C ALA A 18 15.27 -6.99 6.93
N LEU A 19 14.22 -7.31 6.17
CA LEU A 19 13.47 -6.34 5.37
C LEU A 19 12.76 -5.32 6.25
N ALA A 20 12.15 -5.74 7.36
CA ALA A 20 11.50 -4.82 8.31
C ALA A 20 12.49 -3.80 8.85
N LYS A 21 13.71 -4.23 9.18
CA LYS A 21 14.80 -3.33 9.58
C LYS A 21 15.17 -2.35 8.47
N SER A 22 15.30 -2.82 7.23
CA SER A 22 15.62 -1.98 6.07
C SER A 22 14.55 -0.92 5.81
N VAL A 23 13.27 -1.34 5.78
CA VAL A 23 12.12 -0.45 5.58
C VAL A 23 11.99 0.55 6.72
N TYR A 24 12.21 0.13 7.97
CA TYR A 24 12.24 1.03 9.11
C TYR A 24 13.32 2.10 8.95
N HIS A 25 14.52 1.72 8.54
CA HIS A 25 15.61 2.67 8.32
C HIS A 25 15.26 3.68 7.23
N GLU A 26 14.74 3.22 6.09
CA GLU A 26 14.31 4.11 5.00
C GLU A 26 13.18 5.06 5.44
N LEU A 27 12.22 4.57 6.21
CA LEU A 27 11.17 5.39 6.80
C LEU A 27 11.75 6.46 7.74
N MET A 28 12.75 6.11 8.54
CA MET A 28 13.36 7.04 9.49
C MET A 28 14.21 8.11 8.79
N GLU A 29 14.92 7.76 7.73
CA GLU A 29 15.76 8.68 6.97
C GLU A 29 14.96 9.56 6.02
N ARG A 30 14.09 8.94 5.21
CA ARG A 30 13.41 9.59 4.09
C ARG A 30 11.99 10.04 4.42
N LYS A 31 11.43 9.58 5.56
CA LYS A 31 10.04 9.84 5.96
C LYS A 31 9.01 9.33 4.94
N VAL A 32 9.37 8.30 4.18
CA VAL A 32 8.55 7.69 3.14
C VAL A 32 8.53 6.17 3.32
N ILE A 33 7.37 5.57 3.11
CA ILE A 33 7.24 4.11 3.01
C ILE A 33 7.61 3.71 1.58
N PRO A 34 8.53 2.75 1.37
CA PRO A 34 8.90 2.29 0.03
C PRO A 34 7.69 1.75 -0.73
N SER A 35 7.53 2.18 -1.99
CA SER A 35 6.47 1.68 -2.86
C SER A 35 6.75 0.27 -3.40
N GLU A 36 7.98 -0.21 -3.25
CA GLU A 36 8.45 -1.52 -3.69
C GLU A 36 9.44 -2.06 -2.65
N ILE A 37 9.21 -3.27 -2.15
CA ILE A 37 10.12 -4.01 -1.26
C ILE A 37 10.56 -5.26 -2.02
N ARG A 38 11.88 -5.43 -2.21
CA ARG A 38 12.42 -6.56 -2.98
C ARG A 38 12.77 -7.75 -2.10
N ILE A 39 12.45 -8.93 -2.60
CA ILE A 39 12.73 -10.23 -1.99
C ILE A 39 13.32 -11.14 -3.08
N GLY A 40 14.65 -11.21 -3.16
CA GLY A 40 15.32 -11.86 -4.28
C GLY A 40 14.95 -11.17 -5.60
N ASP A 41 14.43 -11.95 -6.55
CA ASP A 41 13.96 -11.45 -7.86
C ASP A 41 12.51 -10.95 -7.84
N ASP A 42 11.79 -11.16 -6.73
CA ASP A 42 10.41 -10.72 -6.57
C ASP A 42 10.34 -9.33 -5.92
N ALA A 43 9.24 -8.64 -6.21
CA ALA A 43 8.94 -7.32 -5.68
C ALA A 43 7.52 -7.34 -5.08
N ILE A 44 7.39 -6.82 -3.86
CA ILE A 44 6.11 -6.75 -3.15
C ILE A 44 5.77 -5.31 -2.80
N GLY A 45 4.48 -5.01 -2.78
CA GLY A 45 3.98 -3.71 -2.34
C GLY A 45 3.94 -3.57 -0.82
N PRO A 46 3.76 -2.33 -0.34
CA PRO A 46 3.74 -2.02 1.09
C PRO A 46 2.58 -2.68 1.84
N LEU A 47 1.43 -2.93 1.21
CA LEU A 47 0.31 -3.62 1.87
C LEU A 47 0.67 -5.07 2.16
N SER A 48 1.13 -5.76 1.12
CA SER A 48 1.55 -7.17 1.20
C SER A 48 2.69 -7.33 2.22
N PHE A 49 3.61 -6.36 2.27
CA PHE A 49 4.68 -6.34 3.25
C PHE A 49 4.19 -6.10 4.68
N LEU A 50 3.27 -5.15 4.89
CA LEU A 50 2.69 -4.88 6.21
C LEU A 50 1.97 -6.12 6.76
N TYR A 51 1.26 -6.84 5.89
CA TYR A 51 0.59 -8.09 6.25
C TYR A 51 1.56 -9.15 6.78
N VAL A 52 2.65 -9.43 6.05
CA VAL A 52 3.62 -10.45 6.50
C VAL A 52 4.37 -9.99 7.75
N MET A 53 4.65 -8.70 7.91
CA MET A 53 5.21 -8.17 9.16
C MET A 53 4.26 -8.38 10.34
N ALA A 54 2.96 -8.15 10.16
CA ALA A 54 1.96 -8.39 11.20
C ALA A 54 1.88 -9.88 11.58
N GLN A 55 1.95 -10.78 10.59
CA GLN A 55 2.03 -12.23 10.86
C GLN A 55 3.29 -12.58 11.66
N ALA A 56 4.45 -12.08 11.23
CA ALA A 56 5.72 -12.30 11.94
C ALA A 56 5.66 -11.82 13.39
N PHE A 57 5.10 -10.63 13.62
CA PHE A 57 4.91 -10.06 14.95
C PHE A 57 4.00 -10.93 15.83
N LEU A 58 2.85 -11.37 15.30
CA LEU A 58 1.92 -12.24 16.03
C LEU A 58 2.55 -13.59 16.39
N MET A 59 3.37 -14.17 15.51
CA MET A 59 4.09 -15.41 15.80
C MET A 59 5.10 -15.23 16.94
N ILE A 60 5.88 -14.14 16.93
CA ILE A 60 6.81 -13.81 18.01
C ILE A 60 6.05 -13.67 19.34
N LEU A 61 4.90 -12.98 19.34
CA LEU A 61 4.07 -12.84 20.54
C LEU A 61 3.54 -14.17 21.07
N ARG A 62 3.28 -15.15 20.21
CA ARG A 62 2.78 -16.49 20.59
C ARG A 62 3.89 -17.47 20.96
N GLY A 63 5.16 -17.09 20.82
CA GLY A 63 6.29 -17.99 21.01
C GLY A 63 6.42 -19.06 19.93
N GLU A 64 5.77 -18.87 18.78
CA GLU A 64 5.84 -19.78 17.64
C GLU A 64 7.15 -19.57 16.89
N LYS A 65 7.89 -20.66 16.61
CA LYS A 65 9.01 -20.64 15.68
C LYS A 65 8.57 -21.30 14.38
N HIS A 66 8.00 -20.51 13.46
CA HIS A 66 7.98 -20.95 12.06
C HIS A 66 9.22 -20.44 11.35
N GLU A 67 9.88 -21.35 10.65
CA GLU A 67 11.03 -21.01 9.81
C GLU A 67 10.60 -20.18 8.60
N GLU A 68 9.35 -20.34 8.14
CA GLU A 68 8.82 -19.72 6.92
C GLU A 68 7.49 -18.99 7.16
N LEU A 69 7.30 -17.90 6.43
CA LEU A 69 6.11 -17.07 6.36
C LEU A 69 5.59 -17.09 4.93
N GLU A 70 4.26 -17.06 4.76
CA GLU A 70 3.62 -16.97 3.46
C GLU A 70 3.26 -15.51 3.16
N ILE A 71 3.87 -14.95 2.12
CA ILE A 71 3.46 -13.67 1.57
C ILE A 71 2.36 -13.91 0.55
N VAL A 72 1.20 -13.34 0.83
CA VAL A 72 0.05 -13.32 -0.06
C VAL A 72 0.06 -11.99 -0.81
N SER A 73 -0.25 -12.02 -2.11
CA SER A 73 -0.48 -10.78 -2.85
C SER A 73 -1.77 -10.13 -2.37
N LEU A 74 -1.65 -8.94 -1.80
CA LEU A 74 -2.80 -8.10 -1.51
C LEU A 74 -3.03 -7.12 -2.68
N ASN A 75 -4.26 -6.64 -2.82
CA ASN A 75 -4.55 -5.57 -3.75
C ASN A 75 -3.99 -4.27 -3.18
N GLU A 76 -2.92 -3.77 -3.80
CA GLU A 76 -2.23 -2.55 -3.38
C GLU A 76 -3.03 -1.27 -3.73
N GLU A 77 -4.11 -1.40 -4.51
CA GLU A 77 -5.07 -0.32 -4.75
C GLU A 77 -6.14 -0.31 -3.66
N LEU A 78 -6.25 0.82 -2.96
CA LEU A 78 -7.30 1.02 -1.95
C LEU A 78 -8.67 1.11 -2.63
N SER A 79 -9.53 0.12 -2.36
CA SER A 79 -10.92 0.10 -2.81
C SER A 79 -11.86 0.44 -1.66
N PHE A 80 -12.81 1.34 -1.89
CA PHE A 80 -13.84 1.70 -0.93
C PHE A 80 -15.19 1.15 -1.41
N LYS A 81 -15.90 0.42 -0.54
CA LYS A 81 -17.14 -0.29 -0.90
C LYS A 81 -18.18 0.61 -1.55
N ASP A 82 -18.33 1.83 -1.02
CA ASP A 82 -19.38 2.76 -1.43
C ASP A 82 -18.82 3.99 -2.17
N TYR A 83 -17.57 3.93 -2.63
CA TYR A 83 -16.91 5.08 -3.25
C TYR A 83 -15.95 4.69 -4.37
N ASP A 84 -16.35 5.01 -5.60
CA ASP A 84 -15.53 4.85 -6.80
C ASP A 84 -14.65 6.09 -7.03
N VAL A 85 -13.40 5.99 -6.55
CA VAL A 85 -12.40 7.06 -6.72
C VAL A 85 -12.13 7.35 -8.19
N ARG A 86 -12.05 6.31 -9.04
CA ARG A 86 -11.73 6.49 -10.47
C ARG A 86 -12.83 7.28 -11.16
N LYS A 87 -14.09 6.93 -10.91
CA LYS A 87 -15.24 7.70 -11.40
C LYS A 87 -15.26 9.13 -10.87
N ARG A 88 -14.95 9.34 -9.58
CA ARG A 88 -14.85 10.68 -8.97
C ARG A 88 -13.79 11.54 -9.68
N VAL A 89 -12.58 11.00 -9.87
CA VAL A 89 -11.46 11.69 -10.50
C VAL A 89 -11.77 12.02 -11.96
N ALA A 90 -12.29 11.05 -12.72
CA ALA A 90 -12.70 11.28 -14.10
C ALA A 90 -13.79 12.37 -14.20
N GLY A 91 -14.70 12.43 -13.24
CA GLY A 91 -15.72 13.50 -13.15
C GLY A 91 -15.14 14.90 -12.89
N GLN A 92 -13.92 15.02 -12.37
CA GLN A 92 -13.26 16.34 -12.19
C GLN A 92 -12.72 16.89 -13.52
N TRP A 93 -12.56 16.07 -14.54
CA TRP A 93 -12.06 16.52 -15.85
C TRP A 93 -13.05 17.41 -16.61
N SER A 94 -14.30 17.51 -16.15
CA SER A 94 -15.32 18.43 -16.68
C SER A 94 -15.18 19.85 -16.14
N TRP A 95 -14.18 20.15 -15.32
CA TRP A 95 -13.92 21.53 -14.88
C TRP A 95 -13.55 22.42 -16.06
N ILE A 96 -14.00 23.68 -16.03
CA ILE A 96 -13.82 24.67 -17.12
C ILE A 96 -12.36 24.93 -17.52
N ILE A 97 -11.41 24.58 -16.65
CA ILE A 97 -9.97 24.71 -16.92
C ILE A 97 -9.44 23.63 -17.88
N PHE A 98 -10.14 22.51 -18.03
CA PHE A 98 -9.76 21.42 -18.91
C PHE A 98 -10.50 21.54 -20.24
N PRO A 99 -9.83 21.23 -21.36
CA PRO A 99 -10.49 21.21 -22.66
C PRO A 99 -11.56 20.10 -22.70
N GLU A 100 -12.54 20.27 -23.58
CA GLU A 100 -13.58 19.26 -23.78
C GLU A 100 -12.95 17.91 -24.18
N GLY A 101 -13.42 16.84 -23.55
CA GLY A 101 -12.90 15.49 -23.77
C GLY A 101 -11.55 15.19 -23.10
N PHE A 102 -11.03 16.09 -22.25
CA PHE A 102 -9.78 15.85 -21.52
C PHE A 102 -9.81 14.53 -20.74
N ARG A 103 -8.73 13.76 -20.89
CA ARG A 103 -8.46 12.53 -20.13
C ARG A 103 -6.97 12.42 -19.85
N SER A 104 -6.59 11.95 -18.66
CA SER A 104 -5.19 11.76 -18.31
C SER A 104 -5.00 10.54 -17.41
N GLU A 105 -4.42 9.48 -17.98
CA GLU A 105 -4.10 8.27 -17.24
C GLU A 105 -3.07 8.54 -16.14
N LYS A 106 -2.07 9.40 -16.41
CA LYS A 106 -1.06 9.76 -15.41
C LYS A 106 -1.65 10.47 -14.20
N ILE A 107 -2.62 11.37 -14.39
CA ILE A 107 -3.31 12.03 -13.27
C ILE A 107 -4.14 11.03 -12.48
N MET A 108 -4.81 10.10 -13.18
CA MET A 108 -5.55 9.02 -12.54
C MET A 108 -4.62 8.17 -11.67
N GLU A 109 -3.55 7.63 -12.24
CA GLU A 109 -2.55 6.81 -11.54
C GLU A 109 -1.97 7.52 -10.32
N LEU A 110 -1.56 8.79 -10.47
CA LEU A 110 -1.02 9.59 -9.35
C LEU A 110 -2.05 9.79 -8.24
N THR A 111 -3.31 10.05 -8.59
CA THR A 111 -4.37 10.26 -7.59
C THR A 111 -4.65 8.97 -6.82
N LEU A 112 -4.67 7.83 -7.51
CA LEU A 112 -4.84 6.52 -6.86
C LEU A 112 -3.67 6.18 -5.94
N LEU A 113 -2.44 6.52 -6.33
CA LEU A 113 -1.27 6.38 -5.45
C LEU A 113 -1.40 7.23 -4.19
N GLN A 114 -1.95 8.45 -4.30
CA GLN A 114 -2.13 9.35 -3.17
C GLN A 114 -3.22 8.90 -2.19
N LEU A 115 -4.10 7.95 -2.55
CA LEU A 115 -5.10 7.41 -1.63
C LEU A 115 -4.47 6.83 -0.35
N TRP A 116 -3.26 6.31 -0.45
CA TRP A 116 -2.48 5.82 0.68
C TRP A 116 -2.12 6.91 1.71
N THR A 117 -2.19 8.17 1.30
CA THR A 117 -1.96 9.34 2.17
C THR A 117 -3.26 10.00 2.62
N LEU A 118 -4.42 9.49 2.19
CA LEU A 118 -5.72 10.06 2.54
C LEU A 118 -5.94 9.90 4.05
N LYS A 119 -5.83 11.00 4.79
CA LYS A 119 -6.21 11.02 6.20
C LYS A 119 -7.72 10.83 6.29
N PRO A 120 -8.23 9.95 7.18
CA PRO A 120 -9.65 9.89 7.47
C PRO A 120 -10.13 11.29 7.85
N ALA A 121 -11.08 11.83 7.10
CA ALA A 121 -11.75 13.06 7.50
C ALA A 121 -12.62 12.72 8.71
N VAL A 122 -12.19 13.15 9.89
CA VAL A 122 -13.03 13.08 11.10
C VAL A 122 -14.02 14.22 10.98
N MET A 123 -15.31 13.90 10.87
CA MET A 123 -16.36 14.90 10.96
C MET A 123 -16.29 15.49 12.38
N LYS A 124 -16.04 16.80 12.51
CA LYS A 124 -16.25 17.47 13.79
C LYS A 124 -17.75 17.45 14.07
N ASP A 125 -18.13 17.01 15.26
CA ASP A 125 -19.50 17.15 15.72
C ASP A 125 -19.88 18.65 15.67
N LEU A 126 -21.03 18.95 15.07
CA LEU A 126 -21.52 20.32 14.84
C LEU A 126 -22.06 20.99 16.13
N ASN A 127 -21.62 20.55 17.30
CA ASN A 127 -22.15 20.98 18.61
C ASN A 127 -21.11 21.74 19.47
N ASP A 128 -20.14 22.42 18.85
CA ASP A 128 -19.27 23.42 19.51
C ASP A 128 -19.75 24.85 19.22
#